data_AF-A0A7V9GD71-F1
#
_entry.id   AF-A0A7V9GD71-F1
#
_cell.length_a   1.000
_cell.length_b   1.000
_cell.length_c   1.000
_cell.angle_alpha   90.00
_cell.angle_beta   90.00
_cell.angle_gamma   90.00
#
_symmetry.space_group_name_H-M   'P 1'
#
loop_
_entity.id
_entity.type
_entity.pdbx_description
1 polymer ?
#
loop_
_entity_poly.entity_id
_entity_poly.type
_entity_poly.pdbx_seq_one_letter_code
_entity_poly.pdbx_strand_id
1 'polypeptide(L)'
;MKITERVLYRNLFCSFFCAVCLLCGAVLGKAQEVLTISDVQTVIAQAVSASVSLNQKVTVAVTDHEGNVVGIFVMTGAPMSTQVRSVGANGQGLEGVSVPATFAAISKAGTASLFGTDGNAFTTRTAGFIIQEHFPPTIDFREGGPLYGVQFSSLACSDVAVSGLPLGLSGDPGGIPLYKNGKAVGGVGIEGDGLYTVDREPYDNDQPFEEIVAVSASRGYEPPALIRADNILVAGIRFPYSNVPTPLAPAQIPFSNLPGMVTRMIRPTQPSAFTPAALNGVPGETSNRFPIVGGSNLTAAEVTQILGEAARTA
;
A
#
# COMPACT_ATOMS: atom_id res chain seq x y z
N MET A 1 -74.20 -29.47 22.65
CA MET A 1 -73.82 -30.54 21.69
C MET A 1 -72.75 -29.96 20.78
N LYS A 2 -71.47 -30.36 20.99
CA LYS A 2 -70.35 -30.43 20.00
C LYS A 2 -70.10 -29.17 19.12
N ILE A 3 -68.96 -28.48 19.07
CA ILE A 3 -67.54 -28.88 19.15
C ILE A 3 -66.69 -27.62 19.39
N THR A 4 -65.80 -27.75 20.36
CA THR A 4 -64.59 -26.97 20.64
C THR A 4 -63.52 -27.39 19.63
N GLU A 5 -63.07 -26.54 18.69
CA GLU A 5 -61.79 -26.74 17.92
C GLU A 5 -61.48 -25.66 16.83
N ARG A 6 -61.59 -24.35 17.10
CA ARG A 6 -61.19 -23.33 16.09
C ARG A 6 -60.47 -22.09 16.62
N VAL A 7 -59.66 -22.22 17.68
CA VAL A 7 -58.90 -21.07 18.22
C VAL A 7 -57.38 -21.30 18.30
N LEU A 8 -56.89 -22.52 18.07
CA LEU A 8 -55.45 -22.82 18.22
C LEU A 8 -54.59 -22.71 16.95
N TYR A 9 -55.17 -22.43 15.77
CA TYR A 9 -54.42 -22.33 14.51
C TYR A 9 -54.19 -20.90 14.00
N ARG A 10 -54.47 -19.87 14.80
CA ARG A 10 -54.30 -18.46 14.38
C ARG A 10 -53.15 -17.72 15.05
N ASN A 11 -52.54 -18.32 16.08
CA ASN A 11 -51.43 -17.72 16.82
C ASN A 11 -50.06 -18.37 16.55
N LEU A 12 -49.99 -19.50 15.82
CA LEU A 12 -48.70 -20.12 15.47
C LEU A 12 -48.10 -19.62 14.14
N PHE A 13 -48.90 -18.99 13.27
CA PHE A 13 -48.40 -18.51 11.97
C PHE A 13 -47.85 -17.08 12.01
N CYS A 14 -48.16 -16.30 13.07
CA CYS A 14 -47.70 -14.91 13.19
C CYS A 14 -46.36 -14.78 13.92
N SER A 15 -45.99 -15.73 14.78
CA SER A 15 -44.67 -15.73 15.45
C SER A 15 -43.54 -16.36 14.63
N PHE A 16 -43.84 -17.12 13.56
CA PHE A 16 -42.79 -17.70 12.72
C PHE A 16 -42.31 -16.75 11.62
N PHE A 17 -43.17 -15.83 11.14
CA PHE A 17 -42.77 -14.86 10.11
C PHE A 17 -41.96 -13.68 10.67
N CYS A 18 -42.11 -13.35 11.96
CA CYS A 18 -41.30 -12.31 12.61
C CYS A 18 -39.88 -12.82 12.96
N ALA A 19 -39.70 -14.12 13.20
CA ALA A 19 -38.39 -14.71 13.48
C ALA A 19 -37.55 -14.96 12.21
N VAL A 20 -38.16 -15.12 11.04
CA VAL A 20 -37.45 -15.30 9.76
C VAL A 20 -37.11 -13.95 9.11
N CYS A 21 -37.85 -12.88 9.41
CA CYS A 21 -37.56 -11.53 8.92
C CYS A 21 -36.44 -10.80 9.69
N LEU A 22 -36.00 -11.35 10.84
CA LEU A 22 -34.83 -10.88 11.59
C LEU A 22 -33.52 -11.59 11.18
N LEU A 23 -33.59 -12.50 10.20
CA LEU A 23 -32.46 -13.27 9.66
C LEU A 23 -32.12 -12.94 8.20
N CYS A 24 -32.71 -11.88 7.64
CA CYS A 24 -32.41 -11.43 6.27
C CYS A 24 -32.26 -9.92 6.24
N GLY A 25 -31.03 -9.43 6.09
CA GLY A 25 -30.78 -8.04 5.73
C GLY A 25 -29.89 -7.22 6.67
N ALA A 26 -29.13 -7.82 7.58
CA ALA A 26 -27.81 -7.27 7.81
C ALA A 26 -26.98 -7.72 6.60
N VAL A 27 -26.92 -6.87 5.57
CA VAL A 27 -25.70 -6.82 4.77
C VAL A 27 -24.63 -6.55 5.81
N LEU A 28 -23.92 -7.59 6.26
CA LEU A 28 -22.64 -7.40 6.88
C LEU A 28 -21.84 -6.66 5.82
N GLY A 29 -21.87 -5.33 5.88
CA GLY A 29 -20.84 -4.54 5.25
C GLY A 29 -19.56 -5.17 5.76
N LYS A 30 -18.74 -5.70 4.84
CA LYS A 30 -17.39 -6.10 5.21
C LYS A 30 -16.83 -4.93 5.99
N ALA A 31 -16.53 -5.11 7.26
CA ALA A 31 -15.76 -4.12 7.99
C ALA A 31 -14.52 -3.89 7.15
N GLN A 32 -14.28 -2.64 6.75
CA GLN A 32 -13.07 -2.31 6.01
C GLN A 32 -11.89 -2.76 6.88
N GLU A 33 -11.09 -3.68 6.36
CA GLU A 33 -9.87 -4.10 7.03
C GLU A 33 -8.95 -2.89 7.05
N VAL A 34 -8.67 -2.38 8.23
CA VAL A 34 -7.86 -1.18 8.44
C VAL A 34 -6.79 -1.42 9.49
N LEU A 35 -5.72 -0.63 9.42
CA LEU A 35 -4.68 -0.60 10.44
C LEU A 35 -5.21 0.11 11.69
N THR A 36 -5.18 -0.60 12.80
CA THR A 36 -5.41 -0.03 14.13
C THR A 36 -4.10 0.54 14.70
N ILE A 37 -4.19 1.31 15.79
CA ILE A 37 -3.01 1.81 16.50
C ILE A 37 -2.09 0.65 16.94
N SER A 38 -2.67 -0.45 17.43
CA SER A 38 -1.89 -1.63 17.84
C SER A 38 -1.20 -2.32 16.66
N ASP A 39 -1.83 -2.31 15.48
CA ASP A 39 -1.23 -2.89 14.27
C ASP A 39 0.00 -2.07 13.86
N VAL A 40 -0.13 -0.74 13.81
CA VAL A 40 0.98 0.18 13.49
C VAL A 40 2.12 0.05 14.52
N GLN A 41 1.80 -0.03 15.81
CA GLN A 41 2.80 -0.26 16.87
C GLN A 41 3.50 -1.61 16.70
N THR A 42 2.78 -2.65 16.31
CA THR A 42 3.33 -3.99 16.09
C THR A 42 4.31 -3.98 14.91
N VAL A 43 3.91 -3.43 13.76
CA VAL A 43 4.76 -3.32 12.57
C VAL A 43 6.04 -2.54 12.88
N ILE A 44 5.93 -1.39 13.56
CA ILE A 44 7.11 -0.59 13.97
C ILE A 44 8.00 -1.37 14.94
N ALA A 45 7.42 -2.03 15.95
CA ALA A 45 8.19 -2.81 16.92
C ALA A 45 8.92 -3.98 16.27
N GLN A 46 8.29 -4.66 15.31
CA GLN A 46 8.92 -5.73 14.53
C GLN A 46 10.08 -5.21 13.68
N ALA A 47 9.90 -4.08 12.98
CA ALA A 47 10.94 -3.41 12.21
C ALA A 47 12.15 -3.06 13.08
N VAL A 48 11.92 -2.30 14.15
CA VAL A 48 13.00 -1.82 15.03
C VAL A 48 13.71 -2.97 15.73
N SER A 49 12.98 -4.03 16.13
CA SER A 49 13.61 -5.23 16.73
C SER A 49 14.52 -5.94 15.72
N ALA A 50 14.11 -6.03 14.45
CA ALA A 50 14.94 -6.57 13.37
C ALA A 50 16.18 -5.70 13.13
N SER A 51 16.03 -4.37 13.03
CA SER A 51 17.16 -3.45 12.88
C SER A 51 18.17 -3.53 14.02
N VAL A 52 17.69 -3.63 15.28
CA VAL A 52 18.55 -3.83 16.45
C VAL A 52 19.34 -5.15 16.34
N SER A 53 18.70 -6.24 15.89
CA SER A 53 19.39 -7.52 15.70
C SER A 53 20.45 -7.49 14.59
N LEU A 54 20.29 -6.60 13.61
CA LEU A 54 21.26 -6.35 12.53
C LEU A 54 22.33 -5.32 12.89
N ASN A 55 22.25 -4.71 14.08
CA ASN A 55 23.05 -3.56 14.48
C ASN A 55 22.96 -2.39 13.48
N GLN A 56 21.77 -2.19 12.90
CA GLN A 56 21.46 -1.11 11.97
C GLN A 56 20.48 -0.12 12.62
N LYS A 57 20.55 1.14 12.21
CA LYS A 57 19.71 2.23 12.74
C LYS A 57 18.90 2.81 11.60
N VAL A 58 17.57 2.74 11.71
CA VAL A 58 16.68 3.11 10.61
C VAL A 58 15.59 4.08 11.05
N THR A 59 15.03 4.75 10.05
CA THR A 59 13.73 5.38 10.10
C THR A 59 12.69 4.42 9.53
N VAL A 60 11.59 4.23 10.26
CA VAL A 60 10.45 3.39 9.87
C VAL A 60 9.26 4.29 9.62
N ALA A 61 8.64 4.18 8.45
CA ALA A 61 7.37 4.81 8.14
C ALA A 61 6.30 3.75 7.86
N VAL A 62 5.07 4.01 8.32
CA VAL A 62 3.89 3.20 8.02
C VAL A 62 2.83 4.10 7.42
N THR A 63 2.25 3.66 6.32
CA THR A 63 1.16 4.32 5.59
C THR A 63 -0.06 3.41 5.54
N ASP A 64 -1.26 3.99 5.49
CA ASP A 64 -2.48 3.24 5.16
C ASP A 64 -2.59 2.98 3.65
N HIS A 65 -3.62 2.23 3.25
CA HIS A 65 -3.83 1.81 1.86
C HIS A 65 -3.85 2.96 0.84
N GLU A 66 -4.29 4.15 1.25
CA GLU A 66 -4.32 5.34 0.38
C GLU A 66 -3.02 6.14 0.39
N GLY A 67 -1.97 5.63 1.06
CA GLY A 67 -0.68 6.29 1.17
C GLY A 67 -0.64 7.38 2.24
N ASN A 68 -1.66 7.51 3.09
CA ASN A 68 -1.60 8.46 4.19
C ASN A 68 -0.69 7.91 5.28
N VAL A 69 0.29 8.69 5.72
CA VAL A 69 1.15 8.26 6.82
C VAL A 69 0.31 8.06 8.09
N VAL A 70 0.53 6.96 8.81
CA VAL A 70 -0.16 6.60 10.06
C VAL A 70 0.81 6.40 11.23
N GLY A 71 2.12 6.31 10.97
CA GLY A 71 3.16 6.33 11.99
C GLY A 71 4.55 6.57 11.40
N ILE A 72 5.40 7.28 12.14
CA ILE A 72 6.83 7.39 11.83
C ILE A 72 7.62 7.20 13.12
N PHE A 73 8.61 6.33 13.09
CA PHE A 73 9.54 6.09 14.17
C PHE A 73 10.98 6.25 13.67
N VAL A 74 11.77 7.07 14.37
CA VAL A 74 13.18 7.29 14.05
C VAL A 74 14.02 6.68 15.17
N MET A 75 14.86 5.69 14.85
CA MET A 75 15.77 5.10 15.83
C MET A 75 16.83 6.11 16.28
N THR A 76 17.25 6.00 17.54
CA THR A 76 18.32 6.86 18.06
C THR A 76 19.61 6.68 17.26
N GLY A 77 20.05 7.75 16.60
CA GLY A 77 21.26 7.76 15.77
C GLY A 77 21.08 7.18 14.36
N ALA A 78 19.84 7.01 13.89
CA ALA A 78 19.58 6.78 12.46
C ALA A 78 20.01 8.00 11.62
N PRO A 79 20.41 7.81 10.35
CA PRO A 79 20.68 8.92 9.44
C PRO A 79 19.47 9.85 9.32
N MET A 80 19.72 11.17 9.39
CA MET A 80 18.67 12.18 9.28
C MET A 80 18.38 12.55 7.81
N SER A 81 19.33 12.28 6.92
CA SER A 81 19.23 12.55 5.50
C SER A 81 19.65 11.34 4.69
N THR A 82 19.15 11.30 3.46
CA THR A 82 19.49 10.33 2.43
C THR A 82 19.80 11.07 1.15
N GLN A 83 20.65 10.50 0.29
CA GLN A 83 21.03 11.10 -0.97
C GLN A 83 20.30 10.40 -2.10
N VAL A 84 19.63 11.17 -2.96
CA VAL A 84 19.06 10.64 -4.20
C VAL A 84 20.21 10.29 -5.13
N ARG A 85 20.28 9.00 -5.52
CA ARG A 85 21.33 8.50 -6.41
C ARG A 85 20.78 7.47 -7.39
N SER A 86 21.15 7.58 -8.65
CA SER A 86 20.93 6.56 -9.67
C SER A 86 22.13 6.49 -10.61
N VAL A 87 21.89 6.39 -11.93
CA VAL A 87 22.94 6.29 -12.97
C VAL A 87 23.34 7.65 -13.56
N GLY A 88 22.70 8.74 -13.14
CA GLY A 88 23.03 10.08 -13.65
C GLY A 88 24.31 10.67 -13.02
N ALA A 89 24.82 11.74 -13.63
CA ALA A 89 25.97 12.46 -13.09
C ALA A 89 25.54 13.47 -12.02
N ASN A 90 26.35 13.65 -10.97
CA ASN A 90 26.12 14.67 -9.94
C ASN A 90 25.84 16.05 -10.56
N GLY A 91 24.76 16.69 -10.12
CA GLY A 91 24.32 17.98 -10.66
C GLY A 91 23.49 17.90 -11.94
N GLN A 92 23.15 16.69 -12.42
CA GLN A 92 22.15 16.47 -13.47
C GLN A 92 20.86 15.93 -12.83
N GLY A 93 19.76 16.66 -12.95
CA GLY A 93 18.49 16.26 -12.35
C GLY A 93 18.53 16.26 -10.81
N LEU A 94 18.09 15.17 -10.20
CA LEU A 94 18.06 14.99 -8.73
C LEU A 94 19.31 14.29 -8.16
N GLU A 95 20.28 13.95 -9.01
CA GLU A 95 21.48 13.21 -8.61
C GLU A 95 22.32 14.00 -7.60
N GLY A 96 22.57 13.38 -6.46
CA GLY A 96 23.34 13.95 -5.36
C GLY A 96 22.55 14.86 -4.42
N VAL A 97 21.25 15.09 -4.69
CA VAL A 97 20.38 15.89 -3.81
C VAL A 97 20.16 15.16 -2.49
N SER A 98 20.42 15.86 -1.38
CA SER A 98 20.16 15.33 -0.04
C SER A 98 18.76 15.73 0.42
N VAL A 99 17.97 14.74 0.80
CA VAL A 99 16.59 14.89 1.30
C VAL A 99 16.46 14.26 2.69
N PRO A 100 15.45 14.62 3.49
CA PRO A 100 15.23 13.96 4.79
C PRO A 100 15.03 12.45 4.62
N ALA A 101 15.67 11.63 5.46
CA ALA A 101 15.52 10.16 5.44
C ALA A 101 14.05 9.75 5.69
N THR A 102 13.33 10.53 6.48
CA THR A 102 11.88 10.34 6.68
C THR A 102 11.07 10.44 5.38
N PHE A 103 11.49 11.27 4.42
CA PHE A 103 10.79 11.41 3.15
C PHE A 103 10.96 10.17 2.27
N ALA A 104 12.16 9.58 2.27
CA ALA A 104 12.40 8.31 1.60
C ALA A 104 11.63 7.16 2.25
N ALA A 105 11.66 7.04 3.59
CA ALA A 105 10.88 6.03 4.30
C ALA A 105 9.38 6.13 3.99
N ILE A 106 8.81 7.34 3.98
CA ILE A 106 7.39 7.56 3.62
C ILE A 106 7.12 7.15 2.17
N SER A 107 8.00 7.52 1.24
CA SER A 107 7.83 7.24 -0.19
C SER A 107 7.93 5.73 -0.48
N LYS A 108 8.85 5.02 0.20
CA LYS A 108 8.95 3.55 0.20
C LYS A 108 7.66 2.90 0.74
N ALA A 109 7.18 3.35 1.91
CA ALA A 109 5.96 2.82 2.54
C ALA A 109 4.71 3.02 1.67
N GLY A 110 4.55 4.23 1.13
CA GLY A 110 3.41 4.58 0.32
C GLY A 110 3.38 3.90 -1.03
N THR A 111 4.55 3.71 -1.67
CA THR A 111 4.62 2.93 -2.90
C THR A 111 4.14 1.51 -2.69
N ALA A 112 4.60 0.87 -1.61
CA ALA A 112 4.12 -0.46 -1.25
C ALA A 112 2.62 -0.47 -0.93
N SER A 113 2.10 0.57 -0.27
CA SER A 113 0.67 0.67 0.05
C SER A 113 -0.22 0.78 -1.20
N LEU A 114 0.20 1.64 -2.15
CA LEU A 114 -0.56 1.95 -3.35
C LEU A 114 -0.45 0.87 -4.42
N PHE A 115 0.67 0.16 -4.47
CA PHE A 115 0.85 -0.97 -5.39
C PHE A 115 0.44 -2.32 -4.75
N GLY A 116 0.04 -2.31 -3.48
CA GLY A 116 -0.63 -3.42 -2.83
C GLY A 116 -2.13 -3.36 -3.09
N THR A 117 -2.64 -4.29 -3.89
CA THR A 117 -4.07 -4.39 -4.23
C THR A 117 -4.61 -5.77 -3.90
N ASP A 118 -5.93 -5.95 -4.01
CA ASP A 118 -6.55 -7.27 -3.85
C ASP A 118 -6.23 -8.24 -5.01
N GLY A 119 -5.73 -7.74 -6.13
CA GLY A 119 -5.38 -8.54 -7.31
C GLY A 119 -3.89 -8.86 -7.40
N ASN A 120 -3.03 -7.90 -7.08
CA ASN A 120 -1.58 -8.02 -7.15
C ASN A 120 -0.92 -7.27 -5.97
N ALA A 121 0.11 -7.87 -5.39
CA ALA A 121 0.92 -7.31 -4.31
C ALA A 121 2.34 -7.05 -4.79
N PHE A 122 2.67 -5.77 -4.98
CA PHE A 122 3.99 -5.32 -5.41
C PHE A 122 4.72 -4.59 -4.28
N THR A 123 6.05 -4.68 -4.31
CA THR A 123 6.97 -4.01 -3.37
C THR A 123 7.68 -2.86 -4.08
N THR A 124 8.49 -2.09 -3.35
CA THR A 124 9.37 -1.12 -3.99
C THR A 124 10.42 -1.78 -4.89
N ARG A 125 10.83 -3.02 -4.61
CA ARG A 125 11.68 -3.80 -5.53
C ARG A 125 10.95 -4.14 -6.83
N THR A 126 9.68 -4.55 -6.74
CA THR A 126 8.86 -4.74 -7.94
C THR A 126 8.74 -3.46 -8.73
N ALA A 127 8.46 -2.33 -8.06
CA ALA A 127 8.39 -1.02 -8.69
C ALA A 127 9.72 -0.68 -9.38
N GLY A 128 10.85 -0.84 -8.69
CA GLY A 128 12.19 -0.62 -9.22
C GLY A 128 12.50 -1.44 -10.46
N PHE A 129 11.98 -2.66 -10.56
CA PHE A 129 12.14 -3.54 -11.73
C PHE A 129 11.35 -3.06 -12.96
N ILE A 130 10.11 -2.61 -12.78
CA ILE A 130 9.20 -2.27 -13.89
C ILE A 130 9.32 -0.81 -14.36
N ILE A 131 10.12 0.01 -13.68
CA ILE A 131 10.40 1.41 -14.04
C ILE A 131 11.79 1.59 -14.68
N GLN A 132 12.48 0.50 -15.06
CA GLN A 132 13.78 0.54 -15.74
C GLN A 132 13.63 0.91 -17.22
N GLU A 133 14.66 1.53 -17.79
CA GLU A 133 14.73 1.93 -19.21
C GLU A 133 14.67 0.75 -20.18
N HIS A 134 14.98 -0.45 -19.71
CA HIS A 134 14.95 -1.68 -20.48
C HIS A 134 14.22 -2.77 -19.71
N PHE A 135 13.41 -3.56 -20.41
CA PHE A 135 12.68 -4.70 -19.87
C PHE A 135 12.91 -5.99 -20.68
N PRO A 136 13.42 -7.06 -20.05
CA PRO A 136 13.95 -7.09 -18.69
C PRO A 136 15.16 -6.17 -18.48
N PRO A 137 15.45 -5.72 -17.23
CA PRO A 137 16.63 -4.93 -16.91
C PRO A 137 17.92 -5.63 -17.35
N THR A 138 19.02 -4.88 -17.50
CA THR A 138 20.35 -5.38 -17.94
C THR A 138 20.44 -5.88 -19.39
N ILE A 139 19.34 -5.94 -20.15
CA ILE A 139 19.37 -6.27 -21.59
C ILE A 139 19.21 -4.99 -22.41
N ASP A 140 20.29 -4.59 -23.10
CA ASP A 140 20.29 -3.42 -23.97
C ASP A 140 19.35 -3.56 -25.17
N PHE A 141 18.94 -2.41 -25.74
CA PHE A 141 18.11 -2.31 -26.94
C PHE A 141 16.75 -3.02 -26.80
N ARG A 142 16.19 -3.01 -25.58
CA ARG A 142 14.83 -3.45 -25.28
C ARG A 142 13.91 -2.26 -25.06
N GLU A 143 12.61 -2.51 -25.19
CA GLU A 143 11.59 -1.55 -24.75
C GLU A 143 11.70 -1.31 -23.25
N GLY A 144 11.22 -0.14 -22.80
CA GLY A 144 11.17 0.21 -21.39
C GLY A 144 10.24 -0.68 -20.57
N GLY A 145 10.46 -0.69 -19.26
CA GLY A 145 9.56 -1.33 -18.31
C GLY A 145 8.12 -0.80 -18.43
N PRO A 146 7.11 -1.62 -18.06
CA PRO A 146 5.70 -1.23 -18.19
C PRO A 146 5.33 0.12 -17.57
N LEU A 147 6.08 0.57 -16.55
CA LEU A 147 5.87 1.86 -15.87
C LEU A 147 7.09 2.79 -15.96
N TYR A 148 7.93 2.62 -16.98
CA TYR A 148 9.07 3.52 -17.19
C TYR A 148 8.62 5.00 -17.22
N GLY A 149 9.24 5.82 -16.38
CA GLY A 149 8.93 7.26 -16.27
C GLY A 149 7.81 7.65 -15.28
N VAL A 150 7.05 6.69 -14.74
CA VAL A 150 5.98 6.98 -13.76
C VAL A 150 6.54 7.62 -12.48
N GLN A 151 7.73 7.22 -12.05
CA GLN A 151 8.42 7.81 -10.89
C GLN A 151 8.52 9.35 -10.99
N PHE A 152 8.85 9.89 -12.17
CA PHE A 152 8.98 11.33 -12.39
C PHE A 152 7.63 12.04 -12.45
N SER A 153 6.60 11.33 -12.94
CA SER A 153 5.22 11.83 -13.01
C SER A 153 4.56 11.93 -11.63
N SER A 154 5.17 11.35 -10.60
CA SER A 154 4.64 11.28 -9.24
C SER A 154 5.29 12.22 -8.23
N LEU A 155 6.28 13.03 -8.64
CA LEU A 155 6.91 14.02 -7.77
C LEU A 155 5.90 15.12 -7.37
N ALA A 156 6.16 15.80 -6.26
CA ALA A 156 5.24 16.78 -5.66
C ALA A 156 4.84 17.95 -6.60
N CYS A 157 5.60 18.21 -7.66
CA CYS A 157 5.34 19.25 -8.66
C CYS A 157 4.92 18.71 -10.04
N SER A 158 4.64 17.40 -10.16
CA SER A 158 4.38 16.72 -11.43
C SER A 158 2.88 16.47 -11.68
N ASP A 159 2.58 15.92 -12.87
CA ASP A 159 1.23 15.68 -13.40
C ASP A 159 0.33 14.85 -12.47
N VAL A 160 0.89 13.86 -11.77
CA VAL A 160 0.19 13.00 -10.81
C VAL A 160 0.82 13.14 -9.43
N ALA A 161 0.63 14.29 -8.79
CA ALA A 161 1.07 14.46 -7.40
C ALA A 161 0.33 13.46 -6.49
N VAL A 162 0.98 12.35 -6.10
CA VAL A 162 0.39 11.41 -5.15
C VAL A 162 0.42 12.07 -3.77
N SER A 163 -0.74 12.59 -3.34
CA SER A 163 -0.86 13.26 -2.05
C SER A 163 -0.33 12.35 -0.94
N GLY A 164 0.67 12.84 -0.19
CA GLY A 164 1.26 12.11 0.93
C GLY A 164 2.63 11.47 0.70
N LEU A 165 3.15 11.40 -0.54
CA LEU A 165 4.47 10.83 -0.85
C LEU A 165 5.50 11.90 -1.22
N PRO A 166 6.40 12.31 -0.31
CA PRO A 166 7.28 13.46 -0.53
C PRO A 166 8.25 13.32 -1.72
N LEU A 167 8.67 12.09 -2.04
CA LEU A 167 9.57 11.80 -3.17
C LEU A 167 8.85 11.06 -4.31
N GLY A 168 7.51 11.05 -4.31
CA GLY A 168 6.72 10.25 -5.25
C GLY A 168 6.83 8.75 -5.00
N LEU A 169 6.60 7.96 -6.06
CA LEU A 169 6.74 6.52 -6.03
C LEU A 169 8.23 6.12 -6.04
N SER A 170 8.56 5.10 -5.26
CA SER A 170 9.91 4.65 -4.97
C SER A 170 10.21 3.30 -5.65
N GLY A 171 11.33 3.23 -6.37
CA GLY A 171 11.90 1.98 -6.85
C GLY A 171 12.98 1.40 -5.93
N ASP A 172 13.15 1.98 -4.75
CA ASP A 172 14.23 1.66 -3.83
C ASP A 172 13.83 0.52 -2.88
N PRO A 173 14.49 -0.65 -2.87
CA PRO A 173 14.15 -1.75 -1.98
C PRO A 173 14.07 -1.32 -0.51
N GLY A 174 13.05 -1.78 0.20
CA GLY A 174 12.79 -1.34 1.58
C GLY A 174 11.33 -0.99 1.88
N GLY A 175 10.43 -1.09 0.89
CA GLY A 175 8.99 -0.97 1.06
C GLY A 175 8.24 -2.29 0.84
N ILE A 176 7.43 -2.71 1.81
CA ILE A 176 6.63 -3.95 1.77
C ILE A 176 5.15 -3.64 2.05
N PRO A 177 4.20 -4.19 1.27
CA PRO A 177 2.79 -3.96 1.48
C PRO A 177 2.28 -4.76 2.69
N LEU A 178 1.30 -4.22 3.40
CA LEU A 178 0.69 -4.81 4.57
C LEU A 178 -0.74 -5.27 4.25
N TYR A 179 -1.08 -6.49 4.64
CA TYR A 179 -2.37 -7.11 4.41
C TYR A 179 -2.99 -7.61 5.71
N LYS A 180 -4.32 -7.56 5.80
CA LYS A 180 -5.09 -8.23 6.86
C LYS A 180 -6.20 -9.02 6.20
N ASN A 181 -6.33 -10.30 6.57
CA ASN A 181 -7.35 -11.19 6.01
C ASN A 181 -7.39 -11.19 4.47
N GLY A 182 -6.22 -11.08 3.84
CA GLY A 182 -6.05 -11.03 2.38
C GLY A 182 -6.46 -9.72 1.72
N LYS A 183 -6.72 -8.66 2.47
CA LYS A 183 -6.99 -7.31 1.98
C LYS A 183 -5.82 -6.37 2.22
N ALA A 184 -5.49 -5.55 1.23
CA ALA A 184 -4.45 -4.54 1.38
C ALA A 184 -4.90 -3.48 2.41
N VAL A 185 -4.08 -3.21 3.41
CA VAL A 185 -4.39 -2.25 4.50
C VAL A 185 -3.39 -1.11 4.61
N GLY A 186 -2.24 -1.21 3.92
CA GLY A 186 -1.20 -0.20 3.95
C GLY A 186 0.15 -0.74 3.53
N GLY A 187 1.21 -0.15 4.06
CA GLY A 187 2.58 -0.45 3.70
C GLY A 187 3.56 0.08 4.74
N VAL A 188 4.72 -0.57 4.80
CA VAL A 188 5.84 -0.18 5.65
C VAL A 188 7.04 0.15 4.76
N GLY A 189 7.79 1.18 5.13
CA GLY A 189 8.97 1.64 4.42
C GLY A 189 10.12 1.91 5.39
N ILE A 190 11.32 1.47 5.01
CA ILE A 190 12.54 1.55 5.82
C ILE A 190 13.58 2.38 5.09
N GLU A 191 14.19 3.32 5.81
CA GLU A 191 15.34 4.09 5.34
C GLU A 191 16.42 4.13 6.42
N GLY A 192 17.68 3.88 6.08
CA GLY A 192 18.78 3.90 7.02
C GLY A 192 20.16 3.71 6.40
N ASP A 193 20.28 3.42 5.10
CA ASP A 193 21.59 3.35 4.43
C ASP A 193 22.07 4.70 3.89
N GLY A 194 21.16 5.68 3.80
CA GLY A 194 21.44 7.03 3.35
C GLY A 194 21.50 7.17 1.83
N LEU A 195 20.98 6.20 1.08
CA LEU A 195 20.91 6.20 -0.37
C LEU A 195 19.48 5.90 -0.83
N TYR A 196 18.84 6.90 -1.43
CA TYR A 196 17.56 6.70 -2.10
C TYR A 196 17.81 6.38 -3.58
N THR A 197 17.72 5.09 -3.93
CA THR A 197 18.19 4.57 -5.23
C THR A 197 17.17 3.66 -5.92
N VAL A 198 17.57 3.04 -7.03
CA VAL A 198 16.85 1.93 -7.65
C VAL A 198 17.86 0.79 -7.85
N ASP A 199 17.41 -0.44 -7.63
CA ASP A 199 18.19 -1.64 -7.97
C ASP A 199 18.31 -1.79 -9.49
N ARG A 200 19.53 -1.62 -10.01
CA ARG A 200 19.85 -1.70 -11.44
C ARG A 200 20.23 -3.11 -11.89
N GLU A 201 20.56 -3.99 -10.95
CA GLU A 201 21.07 -5.33 -11.20
C GLU A 201 20.20 -6.39 -10.50
N PRO A 202 18.89 -6.46 -10.81
CA PRO A 202 17.90 -7.21 -10.04
C PRO A 202 18.05 -8.75 -10.07
N TYR A 203 19.09 -9.24 -10.74
CA TYR A 203 19.39 -10.67 -10.89
C TYR A 203 20.54 -11.13 -9.97
N ASP A 204 21.18 -10.23 -9.23
CA ASP A 204 22.30 -10.55 -8.33
C ASP A 204 21.84 -11.15 -6.98
N ASN A 205 20.53 -11.12 -6.69
CA ASN A 205 19.90 -11.55 -5.44
C ASN A 205 20.44 -10.83 -4.20
N ASP A 206 20.78 -9.55 -4.34
CA ASP A 206 21.16 -8.68 -3.22
C ASP A 206 20.07 -8.63 -2.14
N GLN A 207 20.47 -8.42 -0.88
CA GLN A 207 19.55 -8.30 0.25
C GLN A 207 19.92 -7.06 1.07
N PRO A 208 19.55 -5.86 0.60
CA PRO A 208 19.80 -4.64 1.36
C PRO A 208 19.11 -4.75 2.71
N PHE A 209 19.79 -4.30 3.78
CA PHE A 209 19.28 -4.50 5.12
C PHE A 209 17.93 -3.80 5.35
N GLU A 210 17.64 -2.73 4.60
CA GLU A 210 16.35 -2.05 4.62
C GLU A 210 15.22 -2.97 4.16
N GLU A 211 15.45 -3.78 3.12
CA GLU A 211 14.51 -4.80 2.66
C GLU A 211 14.36 -5.93 3.70
N ILE A 212 15.46 -6.38 4.31
CA ILE A 212 15.41 -7.38 5.39
C ILE A 212 14.54 -6.89 6.55
N VAL A 213 14.72 -5.64 6.97
CA VAL A 213 13.94 -5.00 8.03
C VAL A 213 12.48 -4.83 7.60
N ALA A 214 12.20 -4.43 6.37
CA ALA A 214 10.84 -4.23 5.86
C ALA A 214 10.05 -5.55 5.80
N VAL A 215 10.67 -6.62 5.29
CA VAL A 215 10.08 -7.97 5.27
C VAL A 215 9.89 -8.50 6.70
N SER A 216 10.80 -8.18 7.60
CA SER A 216 10.64 -8.50 9.02
C SER A 216 9.52 -7.68 9.68
N ALA A 217 9.23 -6.47 9.21
CA ALA A 217 8.17 -5.63 9.74
C ALA A 217 6.76 -6.08 9.33
N SER A 218 6.64 -6.86 8.24
CA SER A 218 5.35 -7.33 7.74
C SER A 218 4.90 -8.68 8.33
N ARG A 219 5.54 -9.17 9.41
CA ARG A 219 5.20 -10.49 9.99
C ARG A 219 3.78 -10.49 10.55
N GLY A 220 2.94 -11.38 10.04
CA GLY A 220 1.49 -11.43 10.35
C GLY A 220 0.64 -10.46 9.53
N TYR A 221 1.26 -9.76 8.56
CA TYR A 221 0.62 -8.83 7.63
C TYR A 221 0.99 -9.12 6.17
N GLU A 222 1.33 -10.36 5.85
CA GLU A 222 1.83 -10.74 4.53
C GLU A 222 0.69 -10.79 3.49
N PRO A 223 0.96 -10.42 2.22
CA PRO A 223 0.02 -10.67 1.15
C PRO A 223 -0.26 -12.17 0.97
N PRO A 224 -1.45 -12.54 0.49
CA PRO A 224 -1.69 -13.88 -0.02
C PRO A 224 -0.64 -14.27 -1.06
N ALA A 225 -0.07 -15.47 -0.95
CA ALA A 225 1.03 -15.88 -1.81
C ALA A 225 0.69 -15.79 -3.31
N LEU A 226 -0.55 -16.14 -3.68
CA LEU A 226 -1.01 -16.17 -5.07
C LEU A 226 -1.02 -14.81 -5.77
N ILE A 227 -1.09 -13.70 -5.04
CA ILE A 227 -1.15 -12.36 -5.62
C ILE A 227 0.20 -11.65 -5.60
N ARG A 228 1.25 -12.25 -5.04
CA ARG A 228 2.57 -11.62 -4.97
C ARG A 228 3.18 -11.42 -6.37
N ALA A 229 3.99 -10.37 -6.51
CA ALA A 229 4.76 -10.05 -7.71
C ALA A 229 5.49 -11.25 -8.31
N ASP A 230 6.09 -12.08 -7.45
CA ASP A 230 6.83 -13.28 -7.83
C ASP A 230 5.94 -14.42 -8.31
N ASN A 231 4.62 -14.24 -8.46
CA ASN A 231 3.70 -15.13 -9.16
C ASN A 231 3.14 -14.53 -10.46
N ILE A 232 3.59 -13.34 -10.84
CA ILE A 232 3.11 -12.60 -12.01
C ILE A 232 4.15 -12.66 -13.12
N LEU A 233 3.66 -12.98 -14.33
CA LEU A 233 4.48 -13.07 -15.54
C LEU A 233 4.04 -12.01 -16.55
N VAL A 234 4.96 -11.17 -16.98
CA VAL A 234 4.75 -10.20 -18.06
C VAL A 234 5.75 -10.49 -19.17
N ALA A 235 5.25 -10.76 -20.37
CA ALA A 235 6.06 -11.21 -21.51
C ALA A 235 6.98 -12.41 -21.18
N GLY A 236 6.53 -13.32 -20.29
CA GLY A 236 7.29 -14.48 -19.84
C GLY A 236 8.35 -14.18 -18.77
N ILE A 237 8.49 -12.93 -18.33
CA ILE A 237 9.41 -12.50 -17.27
C ILE A 237 8.66 -12.43 -15.94
N ARG A 238 9.22 -13.03 -14.90
CA ARG A 238 8.68 -12.99 -13.53
C ARG A 238 9.12 -11.71 -12.85
N PHE A 239 8.20 -11.03 -12.19
CA PHE A 239 8.54 -9.84 -11.40
C PHE A 239 9.18 -10.24 -10.06
N PRO A 240 10.19 -9.49 -9.57
CA PRO A 240 10.71 -9.69 -8.23
C PRO A 240 9.70 -9.19 -7.19
N TYR A 241 9.56 -9.92 -6.08
CA TYR A 241 8.79 -9.47 -4.92
C TYR A 241 9.74 -8.99 -3.81
N SER A 242 10.60 -9.88 -3.33
CA SER A 242 11.69 -9.55 -2.42
C SER A 242 12.80 -10.57 -2.58
N ASN A 243 14.04 -10.15 -2.38
CA ASN A 243 15.19 -11.06 -2.38
C ASN A 243 15.44 -11.68 -1.00
N VAL A 244 14.66 -11.28 0.02
CA VAL A 244 14.79 -11.78 1.40
C VAL A 244 13.92 -13.05 1.56
N PRO A 245 14.52 -14.25 1.66
CA PRO A 245 13.76 -15.50 1.65
C PRO A 245 13.04 -15.76 2.97
N THR A 246 13.51 -15.19 4.08
CA THR A 246 12.95 -15.42 5.41
C THR A 246 13.06 -14.14 6.25
N PRO A 247 11.95 -13.64 6.82
CA PRO A 247 12.01 -12.52 7.75
C PRO A 247 12.81 -12.91 9.00
N LEU A 248 13.57 -11.96 9.54
CA LEU A 248 14.12 -12.12 10.89
C LEU A 248 12.95 -12.18 11.88
N ALA A 249 13.11 -12.89 12.99
CA ALA A 249 12.12 -12.93 14.07
C ALA A 249 12.81 -12.89 15.44
N PRO A 250 13.57 -11.83 15.75
CA PRO A 250 14.18 -11.68 17.07
C PRO A 250 13.10 -11.46 18.14
N ALA A 251 13.50 -11.59 19.42
CA ALA A 251 12.62 -11.24 20.53
C ALA A 251 12.13 -9.79 20.36
N GLN A 252 10.80 -9.63 20.33
CA GLN A 252 10.19 -8.33 20.07
C GLN A 252 10.39 -7.40 21.26
N ILE A 253 11.00 -6.24 21.00
CA ILE A 253 11.10 -5.17 21.97
C ILE A 253 9.70 -4.54 22.12
N PRO A 254 9.17 -4.37 23.34
CA PRO A 254 7.89 -3.68 23.54
C PRO A 254 7.92 -2.28 22.94
N PHE A 255 6.82 -1.84 22.35
CA PHE A 255 6.74 -0.55 21.65
C PHE A 255 7.20 0.64 22.52
N SER A 256 6.85 0.63 23.80
CA SER A 256 7.26 1.66 24.77
C SER A 256 8.76 1.71 25.06
N ASN A 257 9.50 0.64 24.72
CA ASN A 257 10.92 0.46 25.05
C ASN A 257 11.80 0.51 23.79
N LEU A 258 11.25 0.88 22.63
CA LEU A 258 12.01 0.97 21.39
C LEU A 258 13.08 2.07 21.48
N PRO A 259 14.31 1.84 20.99
CA PRO A 259 15.39 2.83 21.01
C PRO A 259 15.18 3.90 19.94
N GLY A 260 14.46 4.96 20.26
CA GLY A 260 14.18 6.05 19.33
C GLY A 260 12.99 6.89 19.76
N MET A 261 12.39 7.58 18.80
CA MET A 261 11.21 8.40 19.05
C MET A 261 10.19 8.30 17.92
N VAL A 262 8.92 8.45 18.30
CA VAL A 262 7.83 8.68 17.37
C VAL A 262 7.89 10.13 16.92
N THR A 263 8.17 10.39 15.64
CA THR A 263 8.23 11.76 15.07
C THR A 263 6.90 12.19 14.45
N ARG A 264 5.97 11.25 14.24
CA ARG A 264 4.59 11.52 13.85
C ARG A 264 3.64 10.64 14.64
N MET A 265 2.64 11.26 15.28
CA MET A 265 1.68 10.57 16.14
C MET A 265 1.10 9.34 15.44
N ILE A 266 1.16 8.20 16.14
CA ILE A 266 0.55 6.96 15.67
C ILE A 266 -0.96 7.12 15.73
N ARG A 267 -1.61 6.81 14.60
CA ARG A 267 -3.04 6.93 14.41
C ARG A 267 -3.54 5.71 13.63
N PRO A 268 -4.84 5.37 13.70
CA PRO A 268 -5.40 4.37 12.82
C PRO A 268 -5.43 4.88 11.36
N THR A 269 -5.72 3.97 10.43
CA THR A 269 -6.08 4.31 9.04
C THR A 269 -7.09 5.45 9.00
N GLN A 270 -6.87 6.38 8.09
CA GLN A 270 -7.78 7.51 7.91
C GLN A 270 -9.06 7.06 7.18
N PRO A 271 -10.20 7.75 7.38
CA PRO A 271 -11.36 7.54 6.52
C PRO A 271 -10.99 7.73 5.06
N SER A 272 -11.45 6.81 4.21
CA SER A 272 -11.15 6.82 2.79
C SER A 272 -11.56 8.15 2.14
N ALA A 273 -10.71 8.68 1.28
CA ALA A 273 -11.05 9.81 0.41
C ALA A 273 -12.03 9.41 -0.71
N PHE A 274 -12.25 8.11 -0.90
CA PHE A 274 -13.24 7.52 -1.78
C PHE A 274 -14.51 7.21 -0.99
N THR A 275 -15.64 7.66 -1.54
CA THR A 275 -16.96 7.48 -0.93
C THR A 275 -17.84 6.65 -1.85
N PRO A 276 -18.63 5.70 -1.32
CA PRO A 276 -19.54 4.91 -2.13
C PRO A 276 -20.48 5.79 -2.94
N ALA A 277 -20.57 5.52 -4.24
CA ALA A 277 -21.45 6.22 -5.17
C ALA A 277 -21.98 5.24 -6.23
N ALA A 278 -22.97 5.67 -6.99
CA ALA A 278 -23.46 4.91 -8.14
C ALA A 278 -23.51 5.81 -9.37
N LEU A 279 -22.98 5.31 -10.49
CA LEU A 279 -23.10 5.93 -11.80
C LEU A 279 -24.03 5.07 -12.64
N ASN A 280 -25.17 5.62 -13.05
CA ASN A 280 -26.20 4.91 -13.84
C ASN A 280 -26.64 3.55 -13.25
N GLY A 281 -26.64 3.44 -11.92
CA GLY A 281 -27.03 2.24 -11.17
C GLY A 281 -25.89 1.24 -10.94
N VAL A 282 -24.69 1.49 -11.48
CA VAL A 282 -23.49 0.69 -11.21
C VAL A 282 -22.85 1.19 -9.91
N PRO A 283 -22.74 0.35 -8.87
CA PRO A 283 -22.10 0.72 -7.63
C PRO A 283 -20.58 0.87 -7.84
N GLY A 284 -19.99 1.86 -7.19
CA GLY A 284 -18.56 2.12 -7.18
C GLY A 284 -18.20 3.13 -6.12
N GLU A 285 -17.08 3.82 -6.31
CA GLU A 285 -16.62 4.85 -5.38
C GLU A 285 -16.24 6.12 -6.15
N THR A 286 -16.43 7.28 -5.52
CA THR A 286 -16.05 8.58 -6.06
C THR A 286 -15.20 9.36 -5.06
N SER A 287 -14.34 10.24 -5.58
CA SER A 287 -13.54 11.14 -4.76
C SER A 287 -13.73 12.57 -5.22
N ASN A 288 -13.81 13.49 -4.26
CA ASN A 288 -13.82 14.93 -4.53
C ASN A 288 -12.53 15.41 -5.21
N ARG A 289 -11.47 14.59 -5.19
CA ARG A 289 -10.24 14.84 -5.93
C ARG A 289 -10.43 14.75 -7.46
N PHE A 290 -11.39 13.93 -7.91
CA PHE A 290 -11.68 13.71 -9.32
C PHE A 290 -13.16 13.98 -9.58
N PRO A 291 -13.61 15.24 -9.43
CA PRO A 291 -15.02 15.56 -9.59
C PRO A 291 -15.45 15.39 -11.05
N ILE A 292 -16.67 14.89 -11.24
CA ILE A 292 -17.27 14.87 -12.57
C ILE A 292 -17.66 16.30 -12.92
N VAL A 293 -16.91 16.90 -13.85
CA VAL A 293 -17.09 18.28 -14.30
C VAL A 293 -17.38 18.32 -15.79
N GLY A 294 -18.21 19.29 -16.20
CA GLY A 294 -18.39 19.62 -17.61
C GLY A 294 -17.25 20.50 -18.12
N GLY A 295 -16.98 20.43 -19.42
CA GLY A 295 -16.08 21.32 -20.14
C GLY A 295 -16.82 22.20 -21.15
N SER A 296 -16.08 22.79 -22.08
CA SER A 296 -16.66 23.63 -23.15
C SER A 296 -17.50 22.84 -24.17
N ASN A 297 -17.23 21.54 -24.33
CA ASN A 297 -17.88 20.70 -25.35
C ASN A 297 -18.83 19.64 -24.76
N LEU A 298 -18.72 19.34 -23.46
CA LEU A 298 -19.54 18.35 -22.77
C LEU A 298 -20.05 18.96 -21.47
N THR A 299 -21.35 18.94 -21.27
CA THR A 299 -21.97 19.28 -19.99
C THR A 299 -21.63 18.21 -18.94
N ALA A 300 -21.69 18.59 -17.65
CA ALA A 300 -21.48 17.62 -16.57
C ALA A 300 -22.46 16.44 -16.62
N ALA A 301 -23.68 16.67 -17.13
CA ALA A 301 -24.67 15.62 -17.34
C ALA A 301 -24.24 14.63 -18.44
N GLU A 302 -23.73 15.13 -19.57
CA GLU A 302 -23.21 14.27 -20.64
C GLU A 302 -21.99 13.48 -20.19
N VAL A 303 -21.07 14.10 -19.44
CA VAL A 303 -19.91 13.39 -18.86
C VAL A 303 -20.38 12.30 -17.89
N THR A 304 -21.34 12.61 -17.01
CA THR A 304 -21.93 11.62 -16.09
C THR A 304 -22.56 10.45 -16.85
N GLN A 305 -23.27 10.73 -17.94
CA GLN A 305 -23.88 9.71 -18.78
C GLN A 305 -22.82 8.83 -19.46
N ILE A 306 -21.79 9.42 -20.05
CA ILE A 306 -20.68 8.69 -20.70
C ILE A 306 -19.99 7.78 -19.69
N LEU A 307 -19.63 8.30 -18.51
CA LEU A 307 -19.01 7.52 -17.45
C LEU A 307 -19.92 6.40 -16.95
N GLY A 308 -21.22 6.67 -16.83
CA GLY A 308 -22.18 5.67 -16.39
C GLY A 308 -22.43 4.57 -17.43
N GLU A 309 -22.40 4.85 -18.73
CA GLU A 309 -22.45 3.80 -19.76
C GLU A 309 -21.16 2.98 -19.79
N ALA A 310 -19.99 3.62 -19.64
CA ALA A 310 -18.71 2.91 -19.53
C ALA A 310 -18.68 1.96 -18.33
N ALA A 311 -19.17 2.42 -17.17
CA ALA A 311 -19.26 1.62 -15.95
C ALA A 311 -20.15 0.37 -16.10
N ARG A 312 -21.17 0.40 -16.97
CA ARG A 312 -22.02 -0.78 -17.24
C ARG A 312 -21.34 -1.83 -18.10
N THR A 313 -20.34 -1.44 -18.89
CA THR A 313 -19.64 -2.32 -19.84
C THR A 313 -18.36 -2.94 -19.27
N ALA A 314 -17.90 -2.45 -18.12
CA ALA A 314 -16.74 -2.96 -17.39
C ALA A 314 -17.10 -4.20 -16.56
#